data_AF-A0A3N5B4S2-F1
#
_entry.id   AF-A0A3N5B4S2-F1
#
_cell.length_a   1.000
_cell.length_b   1.000
_cell.length_c   1.000
_cell.angle_alpha   90.00
_cell.angle_beta   90.00
_cell.angle_gamma   90.00
#
_symmetry.space_group_name_H-M   'P 1'
#
loop_
_entity.id
_entity.type
_entity.pdbx_description
1 polymer ?
#
loop_
_entity_poly.entity_id
_entity_poly.type
_entity_poly.pdbx_seq_one_letter_code
_entity_poly.pdbx_strand_id
1 'polypeptide(L)'
;MEIERINENTLKFYISYQDIEERGFNREDIWYNREKGEQLFWEMMDEVNDEEDFSIDGPLWIQVQALDKGLEIVVTKAQVSKDGEKLEFPHEEMNPLQTNLDEKLESLMDHNSQRRKSKKSYKPEQEASEEQQDDHLDLMVTFRDIEDVISLSHSLTDSRFIDDRLYAFNNHYYLYVAFPEGYLSEDEQENYISRILEFSEESPMSIHYLMEYGQFVFKQNALKQLKNKFQIK
;
A
#
# COMPACT_ATOMS: atom_id res chain seq x y z
N MET A 1 -31.23 5.33 -2.37
CA MET A 1 -30.31 4.52 -3.20
C MET A 1 -30.91 4.35 -4.60
N GLU A 2 -30.09 4.45 -5.63
CA GLU A 2 -30.41 4.14 -7.04
C GLU A 2 -29.33 3.19 -7.58
N ILE A 3 -29.72 2.25 -8.46
CA ILE A 3 -28.84 1.23 -9.03
C ILE A 3 -28.96 1.29 -10.56
N GLU A 4 -27.84 1.30 -11.26
CA GLU A 4 -27.74 1.33 -12.72
C GLU A 4 -26.79 0.22 -13.20
N ARG A 5 -27.30 -0.73 -14.01
CA ARG A 5 -26.48 -1.76 -14.63
C ARG A 5 -25.85 -1.18 -15.89
N ILE A 6 -24.54 -0.90 -15.85
CA ILE A 6 -23.81 -0.38 -17.02
C ILE A 6 -23.62 -1.50 -18.06
N ASN A 7 -23.25 -2.71 -17.63
CA ASN A 7 -23.11 -3.88 -18.50
C ASN A 7 -23.23 -5.20 -17.69
N GLU A 8 -22.93 -6.35 -18.30
CA GLU A 8 -23.01 -7.66 -17.64
C GLU A 8 -21.98 -7.88 -16.53
N ASN A 9 -20.88 -7.11 -16.54
CA ASN A 9 -19.76 -7.21 -15.59
C ASN A 9 -19.62 -5.98 -14.69
N THR A 10 -20.38 -4.91 -14.94
CA THR A 10 -20.22 -3.60 -14.30
C THR A 10 -21.55 -3.09 -13.75
N LEU A 11 -21.60 -2.91 -12.43
CA LEU A 11 -22.70 -2.31 -11.71
C LEU A 11 -22.31 -0.91 -11.24
N LYS A 12 -23.26 0.03 -11.30
CA LYS A 12 -23.12 1.38 -10.77
C LYS A 12 -24.19 1.63 -9.72
N PHE A 13 -23.76 2.22 -8.61
CA PHE A 13 -24.59 2.53 -7.46
C PHE A 13 -24.53 4.02 -7.19
N TYR A 14 -25.66 4.59 -6.80
CA TYR A 14 -25.74 5.92 -6.24
C TYR A 14 -26.45 5.87 -4.89
N ILE A 15 -25.76 6.30 -3.84
CA ILE A 15 -26.30 6.36 -2.48
C ILE A 15 -26.18 7.78 -1.95
N SER A 16 -27.27 8.34 -1.43
CA SER A 16 -27.26 9.71 -0.90
C SER A 16 -26.59 9.77 0.48
N TYR A 17 -26.10 10.94 0.90
CA TYR A 17 -25.55 11.08 2.25
C TYR A 17 -26.59 10.80 3.36
N GLN A 18 -27.87 11.06 3.08
CA GLN A 18 -28.95 10.71 4.01
C GLN A 18 -29.14 9.17 4.09
N ASP A 19 -29.10 8.46 2.97
CA ASP A 19 -29.17 6.99 2.93
C ASP A 19 -27.97 6.31 3.65
N ILE A 20 -26.81 6.97 3.65
CA ILE A 20 -25.58 6.56 4.35
C ILE A 20 -25.75 6.75 5.88
N GLU A 21 -26.20 7.93 6.31
CA GLU A 21 -26.42 8.26 7.72
C GLU A 21 -27.55 7.43 8.36
N GLU A 22 -28.62 7.13 7.60
CA GLU A 22 -29.72 6.26 8.05
C GLU A 22 -29.28 4.80 8.27
N ARG A 23 -28.25 4.32 7.55
CA ARG A 23 -27.59 3.03 7.79
C ARG A 23 -26.54 3.07 8.92
N GLY A 24 -26.29 4.25 9.53
CA GLY A 24 -25.35 4.42 10.65
C GLY A 24 -23.89 4.64 10.24
N PHE A 25 -23.63 4.89 8.95
CA PHE A 25 -22.31 5.22 8.43
C PHE A 25 -22.16 6.75 8.29
N ASN A 26 -20.93 7.27 8.39
CA ASN A 26 -20.61 8.64 7.99
C ASN A 26 -19.91 8.64 6.63
N ARG A 27 -19.93 9.77 5.90
CA ARG A 27 -19.11 9.94 4.69
C ARG A 27 -17.64 9.60 4.93
N GLU A 28 -17.11 10.04 6.08
CA GLU A 28 -15.71 9.82 6.47
C GLU A 28 -15.44 8.35 6.84
N ASP A 29 -16.42 7.64 7.39
CA ASP A 29 -16.29 6.21 7.68
C ASP A 29 -16.08 5.39 6.39
N ILE A 30 -16.71 5.75 5.28
CA ILE A 30 -16.62 5.00 4.02
C ILE A 30 -15.22 5.10 3.40
N TRP A 31 -14.47 6.18 3.69
CA TRP A 31 -13.10 6.40 3.18
C TRP A 31 -12.01 5.98 4.16
N TYR A 32 -12.21 6.22 5.46
CA TYR A 32 -11.18 5.99 6.49
C TYR A 32 -11.39 4.69 7.29
N ASN A 33 -12.52 4.00 7.13
CA ASN A 33 -12.78 2.72 7.77
C ASN A 33 -13.17 1.67 6.72
N ARG A 34 -12.16 0.89 6.31
CA ARG A 34 -12.30 -0.16 5.32
C ARG A 34 -13.37 -1.21 5.68
N GLU A 35 -13.48 -1.61 6.94
CA GLU A 35 -14.52 -2.56 7.39
C GLU A 35 -15.93 -2.01 7.15
N LYS A 36 -16.14 -0.71 7.45
CA LYS A 36 -17.42 -0.02 7.19
C LYS A 36 -17.68 0.19 5.70
N GLY A 37 -16.65 0.50 4.91
CA GLY A 37 -16.75 0.60 3.45
C GLY A 37 -17.10 -0.74 2.79
N GLU A 38 -16.44 -1.82 3.21
CA GLU A 38 -16.75 -3.18 2.78
C GLU A 38 -18.14 -3.64 3.27
N GLN A 39 -18.52 -3.34 4.51
CA GLN A 39 -19.86 -3.65 5.02
C GLN A 39 -20.94 -2.94 4.20
N LEU A 40 -20.80 -1.64 3.93
CA LEU A 40 -21.72 -0.91 3.06
C LEU A 40 -21.75 -1.53 1.66
N PHE A 41 -20.60 -1.89 1.08
CA PHE A 41 -20.54 -2.57 -0.21
C PHE A 41 -21.31 -3.91 -0.21
N TRP A 42 -21.13 -4.75 0.81
CA TRP A 42 -21.85 -6.02 0.92
C TRP A 42 -23.34 -5.82 1.15
N GLU A 43 -23.77 -4.87 1.99
CA GLU A 43 -25.18 -4.50 2.15
C GLU A 43 -25.79 -4.04 0.82
N MET A 44 -25.07 -3.21 0.06
CA MET A 44 -25.51 -2.71 -1.25
C MET A 44 -25.56 -3.81 -2.32
N MET A 45 -24.74 -4.87 -2.21
CA MET A 45 -24.78 -6.05 -3.09
C MET A 45 -25.86 -7.05 -2.66
N ASP A 46 -26.11 -7.21 -1.37
CA ASP A 46 -27.17 -8.09 -0.85
C ASP A 46 -28.56 -7.51 -1.17
N GLU A 47 -28.73 -6.18 -1.11
CA GLU A 47 -29.94 -5.46 -1.55
C GLU A 47 -30.20 -5.62 -3.08
N VAL A 48 -29.21 -6.08 -3.87
CA VAL A 48 -29.34 -6.41 -5.31
C VAL A 48 -29.62 -7.89 -5.56
N ASN A 49 -29.33 -8.77 -4.59
CA ASN A 49 -29.20 -10.21 -4.80
C ASN A 49 -30.53 -11.00 -4.86
N ASP A 50 -31.67 -10.30 -4.99
CA ASP A 50 -33.01 -10.91 -4.97
C ASP A 50 -33.58 -11.24 -6.37
N GLU A 51 -32.93 -10.85 -7.49
CA GLU A 51 -33.43 -11.20 -8.85
C GLU A 51 -32.44 -11.88 -9.85
N GLU A 52 -31.19 -11.43 -10.07
CA GLU A 52 -30.40 -11.94 -11.22
C GLU A 52 -28.92 -12.29 -10.96
N ASP A 53 -28.64 -13.60 -10.86
CA ASP A 53 -27.50 -14.40 -11.39
C ASP A 53 -26.05 -13.85 -11.35
N PHE A 54 -25.79 -12.76 -10.62
CA PHE A 54 -24.47 -12.13 -10.52
C PHE A 54 -23.58 -12.89 -9.53
N SER A 55 -23.06 -14.02 -10.00
CA SER A 55 -22.08 -14.83 -9.25
C SER A 55 -20.79 -14.02 -9.02
N ILE A 56 -20.67 -13.42 -7.83
CA ILE A 56 -19.45 -12.76 -7.33
C ILE A 56 -18.41 -13.83 -6.98
N ASP A 57 -17.84 -14.42 -8.03
CA ASP A 57 -16.68 -15.31 -7.97
C ASP A 57 -15.55 -14.71 -8.82
N GLY A 58 -14.44 -14.36 -8.16
CA GLY A 58 -13.29 -13.66 -8.74
C GLY A 58 -13.09 -12.22 -8.22
N PRO A 59 -11.93 -11.61 -8.51
CA PRO A 59 -11.59 -10.27 -8.04
C PRO A 59 -12.50 -9.19 -8.65
N LEU A 60 -12.85 -8.21 -7.82
CA LEU A 60 -13.63 -7.04 -8.20
C LEU A 60 -12.77 -5.79 -8.22
N TRP A 61 -13.01 -4.93 -9.19
CA TRP A 61 -12.51 -3.56 -9.24
C TRP A 61 -13.60 -2.62 -8.73
N ILE A 62 -13.29 -1.77 -7.74
CA ILE A 62 -14.24 -0.83 -7.14
C ILE A 62 -13.68 0.59 -7.30
N GLN A 63 -14.47 1.47 -7.90
CA GLN A 63 -14.19 2.89 -8.03
C GLN A 63 -15.26 3.68 -7.29
N VAL A 64 -14.86 4.55 -6.36
CA VAL A 64 -15.78 5.42 -5.60
C VAL A 64 -15.55 6.87 -5.99
N GLN A 65 -16.63 7.61 -6.21
CA GLN A 65 -16.61 9.04 -6.51
C GLN A 65 -17.57 9.79 -5.56
N ALA A 66 -17.04 10.79 -4.86
CA ALA A 66 -17.86 11.69 -4.05
C ALA A 66 -18.59 12.72 -4.94
N LEU A 67 -19.88 12.93 -4.66
CA LEU A 67 -20.74 13.92 -5.30
C LEU A 67 -21.34 14.85 -4.23
N ASP A 68 -21.91 15.99 -4.65
CA ASP A 68 -22.45 17.01 -3.72
C ASP A 68 -23.60 16.50 -2.82
N LYS A 69 -24.23 15.38 -3.19
CA LYS A 69 -25.42 14.83 -2.51
C LYS A 69 -25.30 13.35 -2.10
N GLY A 70 -24.19 12.70 -2.40
CA GLY A 70 -24.01 11.27 -2.15
C GLY A 70 -22.68 10.74 -2.68
N LEU A 71 -22.58 9.42 -2.75
CA LEU A 71 -21.48 8.70 -3.38
C LEU A 71 -21.98 7.96 -4.62
N GLU A 72 -21.16 7.97 -5.65
CA GLU A 72 -21.27 7.09 -6.83
C GLU A 72 -20.21 5.98 -6.70
N ILE A 73 -20.62 4.72 -6.85
CA ILE A 73 -19.72 3.56 -6.74
C ILE A 73 -19.88 2.73 -8.03
N VAL A 74 -18.78 2.46 -8.72
CA VAL A 74 -18.75 1.60 -9.91
C VAL A 74 -17.94 0.36 -9.59
N VAL A 75 -18.53 -0.81 -9.87
CA VAL A 75 -17.99 -2.13 -9.52
C VAL A 75 -17.88 -2.96 -10.78
N THR A 76 -16.66 -3.29 -11.19
CA THR A 76 -16.37 -4.08 -12.39
C THR A 76 -15.76 -5.41 -12.01
N LYS A 77 -16.37 -6.52 -12.45
CA LYS A 77 -15.81 -7.86 -12.31
C LYS A 77 -14.59 -8.03 -13.24
N ALA A 78 -13.44 -8.34 -12.68
CA ALA A 78 -12.24 -8.62 -13.48
C ALA A 78 -12.41 -9.98 -14.19
N GLN A 79 -12.13 -10.00 -15.49
CA GLN A 79 -12.19 -11.21 -16.30
C GLN A 79 -10.80 -11.85 -16.36
N VAL A 80 -10.72 -13.15 -16.09
CA VAL A 80 -9.47 -13.91 -16.19
C VAL A 80 -9.33 -14.43 -17.61
N SER A 81 -8.27 -14.03 -18.31
CA SER A 81 -7.99 -14.44 -19.67
C SER A 81 -7.66 -15.94 -19.74
N LYS A 82 -7.94 -16.58 -20.88
CA LYS A 82 -7.92 -18.06 -21.03
C LYS A 82 -6.58 -18.76 -20.75
N ASP A 83 -5.48 -18.03 -20.64
CA ASP A 83 -4.16 -18.55 -20.27
C ASP A 83 -3.81 -18.41 -18.77
N GLY A 84 -4.69 -17.80 -17.94
CA GLY A 84 -4.60 -17.83 -16.48
C GLY A 84 -3.45 -17.05 -15.83
N GLU A 85 -2.57 -16.40 -16.59
CA GLU A 85 -1.42 -15.63 -16.08
C GLU A 85 -1.55 -14.10 -16.19
N LYS A 86 -2.66 -13.57 -16.74
CA LYS A 86 -2.97 -12.13 -16.74
C LYS A 86 -4.44 -11.86 -16.37
N LEU A 87 -4.64 -10.82 -15.56
CA LEU A 87 -5.94 -10.17 -15.36
C LEU A 87 -6.09 -9.13 -16.48
N GLU A 88 -7.12 -9.25 -17.31
CA GLU A 88 -7.44 -8.25 -18.34
C GLU A 88 -8.61 -7.38 -17.85
N PHE A 89 -8.33 -6.09 -17.69
CA PHE A 89 -9.35 -5.09 -17.40
C PHE A 89 -10.04 -4.67 -18.71
N PRO A 90 -11.38 -4.58 -18.77
CA PRO A 90 -12.10 -4.11 -19.96
C PRO A 90 -11.66 -2.69 -20.35
N HIS A 91 -10.92 -2.58 -21.44
CA HIS A 91 -10.27 -1.35 -21.87
C HIS A 91 -11.20 -0.48 -22.74
N GLU A 92 -12.34 -0.05 -22.18
CA GLU A 92 -13.29 0.84 -22.86
C GLU A 92 -13.25 2.27 -22.30
N GLU A 93 -12.61 3.14 -23.08
CA GLU A 93 -12.79 4.60 -23.16
C GLU A 93 -12.90 5.42 -21.86
N MET A 94 -11.77 5.65 -21.14
CA MET A 94 -11.63 6.94 -20.42
C MET A 94 -10.18 7.41 -20.15
N ASN A 95 -9.85 8.57 -20.75
CA ASN A 95 -8.69 9.45 -20.51
C ASN A 95 -7.27 8.97 -20.91
N PRO A 96 -6.48 9.80 -21.64
CA PRO A 96 -5.11 9.50 -22.08
C PRO A 96 -4.04 9.60 -20.95
N LEU A 97 -4.46 9.45 -19.70
CA LEU A 97 -3.58 9.31 -18.53
C LEU A 97 -3.23 7.84 -18.27
N GLN A 98 -4.10 6.90 -18.66
CA GLN A 98 -3.95 5.46 -18.35
C GLN A 98 -2.84 4.77 -19.14
N THR A 99 -2.52 5.20 -20.36
CA THR A 99 -1.47 4.59 -21.19
C THR A 99 -0.08 4.58 -20.54
N ASN A 100 0.18 5.51 -19.60
CA ASN A 100 1.43 5.56 -18.85
C ASN A 100 1.48 4.54 -17.69
N LEU A 101 0.33 4.08 -17.20
CA LEU A 101 0.25 3.03 -16.17
C LEU A 101 0.45 1.64 -16.80
N ASP A 102 -0.10 1.38 -17.99
CA ASP A 102 0.07 0.10 -18.69
C ASP A 102 1.56 -0.17 -19.00
N GLU A 103 2.30 0.83 -19.49
CA GLU A 103 3.75 0.71 -19.71
C GLU A 103 4.53 0.49 -18.40
N LYS A 104 4.14 1.14 -17.29
CA LYS A 104 4.76 0.91 -15.97
C LYS A 104 4.44 -0.52 -15.47
N LEU A 105 3.23 -1.03 -15.67
CA LEU A 105 2.80 -2.36 -15.24
C LEU A 105 3.50 -3.48 -16.02
N GLU A 106 3.69 -3.32 -17.35
CA GLU A 106 4.40 -4.32 -18.17
C GLU A 106 5.90 -4.39 -17.79
N SER A 107 6.51 -3.26 -17.41
CA SER A 107 7.90 -3.22 -16.91
C SER A 107 8.10 -3.98 -15.58
N LEU A 108 7.07 -4.00 -14.71
CA LEU A 108 7.10 -4.72 -13.43
C LEU A 108 6.93 -6.24 -13.61
N MET A 109 6.24 -6.68 -14.68
CA MET A 109 6.07 -8.11 -14.98
C MET A 109 7.37 -8.75 -15.51
N ASP A 110 8.14 -8.06 -16.35
CA ASP A 110 9.37 -8.64 -16.93
C ASP A 110 10.49 -8.81 -15.88
N HIS A 111 10.56 -7.93 -14.88
CA HIS A 111 11.54 -8.04 -13.78
C HIS A 111 11.39 -9.28 -12.89
N ASN A 112 10.18 -9.87 -12.80
CA ASN A 112 9.96 -11.11 -12.04
C ASN A 112 10.39 -12.39 -12.81
N SER A 113 10.59 -12.31 -14.12
CA SER A 113 10.82 -13.49 -14.97
C SER A 113 12.25 -14.07 -14.89
N GLN A 114 13.24 -13.31 -14.41
CA GLN A 114 14.64 -13.77 -14.34
C GLN A 114 15.11 -14.33 -12.99
N ARG A 115 14.36 -14.19 -11.89
CA ARG A 115 14.79 -14.64 -10.54
C ARG A 115 14.47 -16.11 -10.20
N ARG A 116 13.93 -16.91 -11.13
CA ARG A 116 13.52 -18.32 -10.87
C ARG A 116 14.60 -19.39 -11.14
N LYS A 117 15.71 -19.39 -10.37
CA LYS A 117 16.63 -20.56 -10.29
C LYS A 117 17.24 -20.86 -8.90
N SER A 118 16.43 -21.11 -7.86
CA SER A 118 16.77 -22.18 -6.87
C SER A 118 15.62 -22.64 -5.95
N LYS A 119 15.25 -23.91 -6.13
CA LYS A 119 14.73 -24.90 -5.15
C LYS A 119 13.44 -24.59 -4.34
N LYS A 120 12.40 -25.36 -4.67
CA LYS A 120 11.18 -25.65 -3.88
C LYS A 120 11.47 -26.29 -2.51
N SER A 121 10.55 -26.07 -1.56
CA SER A 121 10.00 -27.11 -0.65
C SER A 121 8.60 -26.72 -0.14
N TYR A 122 7.72 -27.71 0.07
CA TYR A 122 6.40 -27.66 0.76
C TYR A 122 6.52 -28.41 2.11
N LYS A 123 5.64 -28.32 3.11
CA LYS A 123 4.40 -27.56 3.46
C LYS A 123 4.44 -27.43 5.03
N PRO A 124 3.41 -27.00 5.81
CA PRO A 124 2.04 -26.61 5.50
C PRO A 124 1.59 -25.26 6.13
N GLU A 125 0.29 -24.95 5.97
CA GLU A 125 -0.44 -23.94 6.74
C GLU A 125 -0.08 -23.93 8.25
N GLN A 126 0.24 -22.74 8.77
CA GLN A 126 0.01 -22.37 10.16
C GLN A 126 -0.76 -21.06 10.16
N GLU A 127 -1.71 -20.94 11.07
CA GLU A 127 -2.56 -19.77 11.29
C GLU A 127 -1.67 -18.55 11.58
N ALA A 128 -1.47 -17.71 10.57
CA ALA A 128 -0.90 -16.39 10.78
C ALA A 128 -1.97 -15.55 11.47
N SER A 129 -1.66 -15.13 12.69
CA SER A 129 -2.39 -14.05 13.36
C SER A 129 -2.53 -12.86 12.41
N GLU A 130 -3.69 -12.22 12.44
CA GLU A 130 -4.01 -10.98 11.73
C GLU A 130 -3.10 -9.84 12.22
N GLU A 131 -1.84 -9.85 11.79
CA GLU A 131 -0.99 -8.66 11.82
C GLU A 131 -1.60 -7.68 10.82
N GLN A 132 -2.26 -6.66 11.39
CA GLN A 132 -2.83 -5.54 10.66
C GLN A 132 -1.70 -4.87 9.86
N GLN A 133 -1.60 -5.21 8.57
CA GLN A 133 -0.81 -4.42 7.63
C GLN A 133 -1.58 -3.13 7.39
N ASP A 134 -1.26 -2.11 8.18
CA ASP A 134 -1.35 -0.73 7.71
C ASP A 134 -0.67 -0.67 6.33
N ASP A 135 -1.30 -0.06 5.33
CA ASP A 135 -0.68 0.28 4.03
C ASP A 135 0.35 1.44 4.18
N HIS A 136 0.89 1.63 5.39
CA HIS A 136 1.97 2.54 5.68
C HIS A 136 3.25 2.02 5.06
N LEU A 137 3.74 2.74 4.03
CA LEU A 137 5.03 2.47 3.45
C LEU A 137 6.11 2.59 4.54
N ASP A 138 6.78 1.48 4.82
CA ASP A 138 7.95 1.44 5.69
C ASP A 138 9.14 0.78 4.99
N LEU A 139 10.33 1.06 5.51
CA LEU A 139 11.59 0.60 4.96
C LEU A 139 12.53 0.21 6.09
N MET A 140 13.03 -1.02 6.02
CA MET A 140 14.16 -1.47 6.81
C MET A 140 15.41 -1.54 5.94
N VAL A 141 16.46 -0.80 6.31
CA VAL A 141 17.77 -0.88 5.68
C VAL A 141 18.87 -1.21 6.68
N THR A 142 19.94 -1.81 6.18
CA THR A 142 21.15 -2.15 6.95
C THR A 142 22.39 -1.43 6.42
N PHE A 143 23.29 -1.11 7.34
CA PHE A 143 24.58 -0.47 7.10
C PHE A 143 25.67 -1.29 7.79
N ARG A 144 26.86 -1.30 7.18
CA ARG A 144 28.04 -2.00 7.73
C ARG A 144 28.78 -1.15 8.75
N ASP A 145 28.79 0.17 8.57
CA ASP A 145 29.38 1.15 9.48
C ASP A 145 28.37 2.23 9.89
N ILE A 146 28.61 2.89 11.02
CA ILE A 146 27.82 4.04 11.47
C ILE A 146 28.13 5.29 10.63
N GLU A 147 29.33 5.38 10.04
CA GLU A 147 29.75 6.50 9.19
C GLU A 147 28.89 6.64 7.92
N ASP A 148 28.37 5.52 7.39
CA ASP A 148 27.43 5.52 6.27
C ASP A 148 26.08 6.15 6.68
N VAL A 149 25.58 5.84 7.90
CA VAL A 149 24.36 6.42 8.48
C VAL A 149 24.55 7.92 8.79
N ILE A 150 25.74 8.30 9.26
CA ILE A 150 26.10 9.71 9.46
C ILE A 150 26.09 10.45 8.12
N SER A 151 26.67 9.86 7.07
CA SER A 151 26.69 10.42 5.72
C SER A 151 25.28 10.64 5.16
N LEU A 152 24.41 9.63 5.29
CA LEU A 152 22.98 9.71 4.95
C LEU A 152 22.26 10.85 5.72
N SER A 153 22.56 11.00 7.02
CA SER A 153 21.93 12.06 7.83
C SER A 153 22.27 13.48 7.36
N HIS A 154 23.40 13.65 6.66
CA HIS A 154 23.78 14.92 6.05
C HIS A 154 23.21 15.11 4.64
N SER A 155 23.12 14.06 3.83
CA SER A 155 22.55 14.11 2.46
C SER A 155 21.03 14.36 2.46
N LEU A 156 20.31 13.91 3.49
CA LEU A 156 18.89 14.21 3.71
C LEU A 156 18.71 15.64 4.23
N THR A 157 18.17 16.51 3.38
CA THR A 157 17.97 17.94 3.66
C THR A 157 16.90 18.19 4.71
N ASP A 158 15.84 17.38 4.69
CA ASP A 158 14.74 17.38 5.65
C ASP A 158 14.49 15.95 6.13
N SER A 159 13.99 15.82 7.36
CA SER A 159 13.59 14.54 7.99
C SER A 159 12.37 14.73 8.90
N ARG A 160 11.63 15.83 8.72
CA ARG A 160 10.43 16.16 9.52
C ARG A 160 9.17 15.40 9.07
N PHE A 161 9.22 14.77 7.90
CA PHE A 161 8.11 14.10 7.23
C PHE A 161 8.23 12.57 7.25
N ILE A 162 9.22 12.04 7.97
CA ILE A 162 9.50 10.61 8.12
C ILE A 162 9.70 10.29 9.59
N ASP A 163 9.34 9.08 10.01
CA ASP A 163 9.56 8.59 11.37
C ASP A 163 10.68 7.55 11.37
N ASP A 164 11.86 7.96 11.83
CA ASP A 164 13.09 7.17 11.69
C ASP A 164 13.70 6.72 13.04
N ARG A 165 14.20 5.47 13.08
CA ARG A 165 14.71 4.80 14.28
C ARG A 165 15.96 3.98 13.94
N LEU A 166 17.01 4.09 14.76
CA LEU A 166 18.30 3.43 14.53
C LEU A 166 18.61 2.39 15.61
N TYR A 167 18.96 1.19 15.17
CA TYR A 167 19.31 0.02 15.96
C TYR A 167 20.74 -0.43 15.63
N ALA A 168 21.40 -1.09 16.58
CA ALA A 168 22.63 -1.83 16.39
C ALA A 168 22.38 -3.30 16.73
N PHE A 169 22.71 -4.21 15.81
CA PHE A 169 22.50 -5.65 15.99
C PHE A 169 23.50 -6.44 15.16
N ASN A 170 24.04 -7.55 15.69
CA ASN A 170 25.03 -8.40 15.01
C ASN A 170 26.17 -7.63 14.29
N ASN A 171 26.70 -6.61 14.95
CA ASN A 171 27.79 -5.75 14.44
C ASN A 171 27.44 -4.97 13.15
N HIS A 172 26.15 -4.77 12.87
CA HIS A 172 25.60 -3.93 11.80
C HIS A 172 24.64 -2.89 12.41
N TYR A 173 24.33 -1.85 11.65
CA TYR A 173 23.35 -0.83 12.02
C TYR A 173 22.11 -0.95 11.14
N TYR A 174 20.92 -0.87 11.74
CA TYR A 174 19.65 -0.99 11.05
C TYR A 174 18.85 0.29 11.24
N LEU A 175 18.47 0.94 10.14
CA LEU A 175 17.58 2.10 10.14
C LEU A 175 16.20 1.64 9.68
N TYR A 176 15.23 1.84 10.54
CA TYR A 176 13.82 1.78 10.20
C TYR A 176 13.35 3.18 9.83
N VAL A 177 12.61 3.32 8.72
CA VAL A 177 12.00 4.56 8.27
C VAL A 177 10.54 4.27 7.91
N ALA A 178 9.60 4.93 8.56
CA ALA A 178 8.19 4.93 8.18
C ALA A 178 7.82 6.26 7.52
N PHE A 179 6.86 6.22 6.59
CA PHE A 179 6.30 7.37 5.89
C PHE A 179 4.84 7.60 6.33
N PRO A 180 4.58 8.48 7.31
CA PRO A 180 3.22 8.73 7.77
C PRO A 180 2.36 9.38 6.68
N GLU A 181 1.09 8.99 6.59
CA GLU A 181 0.17 9.46 5.55
C GLU A 181 -0.04 10.99 5.57
N GLY A 182 -0.27 11.55 4.38
CA GLY A 182 -0.61 12.96 4.20
C GLY A 182 0.57 13.95 4.28
N TYR A 183 1.80 13.49 4.53
CA TYR A 183 2.99 14.35 4.59
C TYR A 183 3.83 14.40 3.31
N LEU A 184 3.83 13.34 2.50
CA LEU A 184 4.65 13.18 1.30
C LEU A 184 3.87 12.45 0.19
N SER A 185 4.02 12.86 -1.06
CA SER A 185 3.51 12.10 -2.21
C SER A 185 4.32 10.82 -2.47
N GLU A 186 3.78 9.91 -3.29
CA GLU A 186 4.49 8.70 -3.74
C GLU A 186 5.85 9.02 -4.37
N ASP A 187 5.91 10.01 -5.29
CA ASP A 187 7.17 10.47 -5.91
C ASP A 187 8.19 10.99 -4.87
N GLU A 188 7.72 11.67 -3.83
CA GLU A 188 8.58 12.16 -2.75
C GLU A 188 9.10 11.00 -1.90
N GLN A 189 8.24 10.03 -1.55
CA GLN A 189 8.60 8.82 -0.82
C GLN A 189 9.61 7.96 -1.61
N GLU A 190 9.38 7.71 -2.91
CA GLU A 190 10.33 7.03 -3.81
C GLU A 190 11.71 7.74 -3.81
N ASN A 191 11.73 9.08 -3.82
CA ASN A 191 12.98 9.86 -3.75
C ASN A 191 13.67 9.79 -2.37
N TYR A 192 12.94 9.74 -1.25
CA TYR A 192 13.53 9.45 0.07
C TYR A 192 14.15 8.04 0.09
N ILE A 193 13.41 7.02 -0.36
CA ILE A 193 13.87 5.63 -0.41
C ILE A 193 15.13 5.51 -1.28
N SER A 194 15.12 6.09 -2.49
CA SER A 194 16.26 6.10 -3.40
C SER A 194 17.51 6.69 -2.73
N ARG A 195 17.37 7.84 -2.05
CA ARG A 195 18.46 8.49 -1.30
C ARG A 195 18.95 7.68 -0.11
N ILE A 196 18.08 6.91 0.55
CA ILE A 196 18.48 6.02 1.66
C ILE A 196 19.28 4.84 1.11
N LEU A 197 18.85 4.25 -0.01
CA LEU A 197 19.50 3.11 -0.67
C LEU A 197 20.83 3.48 -1.36
N GLU A 198 21.14 4.75 -1.60
CA GLU A 198 22.49 5.19 -2.01
C GLU A 198 23.57 4.88 -0.96
N PHE A 199 23.19 4.80 0.32
CA PHE A 199 24.11 4.61 1.47
C PHE A 199 23.89 3.27 2.18
N SER A 200 22.95 2.44 1.74
CA SER A 200 22.47 1.27 2.51
C SER A 200 22.03 0.10 1.64
N GLU A 201 21.84 -1.06 2.25
CA GLU A 201 21.23 -2.24 1.61
C GLU A 201 19.86 -2.50 2.25
N GLU A 202 18.84 -2.80 1.44
CA GLU A 202 17.51 -3.22 1.94
C GLU A 202 17.65 -4.49 2.80
N SER A 203 16.92 -4.55 3.92
CA SER A 203 17.02 -5.65 4.86
C SER A 203 15.68 -6.36 5.11
N PRO A 204 15.60 -7.69 4.99
CA PRO A 204 14.39 -8.45 5.31
C PRO A 204 14.15 -8.63 6.83
N MET A 205 14.79 -7.81 7.67
CA MET A 205 14.61 -7.86 9.13
C MET A 205 13.33 -7.14 9.53
N SER A 206 12.45 -7.82 10.26
CA SER A 206 11.27 -7.17 10.85
C SER A 206 11.68 -6.21 11.97
N ILE A 207 10.98 -5.07 12.03
CA ILE A 207 11.08 -4.09 13.13
C ILE A 207 10.87 -4.73 14.50
N HIS A 208 9.95 -5.69 14.62
CA HIS A 208 9.66 -6.40 15.86
C HIS A 208 10.87 -7.17 16.39
N TYR A 209 11.60 -7.85 15.51
CA TYR A 209 12.81 -8.61 15.88
C TYR A 209 13.93 -7.68 16.40
N LEU A 210 14.10 -6.50 15.79
CA LEU A 210 15.05 -5.49 16.26
C LEU A 210 14.60 -4.78 17.54
N MET A 211 13.30 -4.69 17.80
CA MET A 211 12.76 -4.16 19.06
C MET A 211 12.98 -5.12 20.25
N GLU A 212 12.97 -6.43 20.01
CA GLU A 212 13.22 -7.45 21.04
C GLU A 212 14.72 -7.76 21.25
N TYR A 213 15.48 -7.97 20.17
CA TYR A 213 16.85 -8.48 20.21
C TYR A 213 17.92 -7.44 19.83
N GLY A 214 17.52 -6.32 19.20
CA GLY A 214 18.41 -5.23 18.79
C GLY A 214 18.68 -4.23 19.92
N GLN A 215 19.83 -3.56 19.87
CA GLN A 215 20.13 -2.44 20.76
C GLN A 215 19.69 -1.13 20.12
N PHE A 216 18.74 -0.41 20.73
CA PHE A 216 18.40 0.96 20.32
C PHE A 216 19.62 1.90 20.42
N VAL A 217 19.96 2.56 19.31
CA VAL A 217 20.91 3.68 19.26
C VAL A 217 20.13 4.99 19.37
N PHE A 218 19.07 5.16 18.57
CA PHE A 218 18.14 6.28 18.64
C PHE A 218 16.70 5.79 18.43
N LYS A 219 15.81 6.11 19.38
CA LYS A 219 14.42 5.63 19.37
C LYS A 219 13.49 6.38 18.41
N GLN A 220 13.84 7.60 18.04
CA GLN A 220 13.06 8.53 17.21
C GLN A 220 14.03 9.57 16.60
N ASN A 221 13.72 10.15 15.44
CA ASN A 221 14.46 11.27 14.85
C ASN A 221 15.98 10.95 14.73
N ALA A 222 16.35 9.72 14.39
CA ALA A 222 17.73 9.23 14.46
C ALA A 222 18.69 10.01 13.53
N LEU A 223 18.30 10.21 12.28
CA LEU A 223 19.02 11.00 11.27
C LEU A 223 19.20 12.44 11.74
N LYS A 224 18.14 13.09 12.23
CA LYS A 224 18.22 14.44 12.81
C LYS A 224 19.16 14.50 14.02
N GLN A 225 19.19 13.46 14.86
CA GLN A 225 20.11 13.39 15.99
C GLN A 225 21.56 13.16 15.56
N LEU A 226 21.81 12.31 14.56
CA LEU A 226 23.13 12.08 13.97
C LEU A 226 23.69 13.37 13.35
N LYS A 227 22.91 14.02 12.48
CA LYS A 227 23.28 15.27 11.79
C LYS A 227 23.70 16.39 12.76
N ASN A 228 23.04 16.46 13.92
CA ASN A 228 23.34 17.44 14.97
C ASN A 228 24.54 17.05 15.87
N LYS A 229 24.82 15.76 16.05
CA LYS A 229 25.91 15.25 16.91
C LYS A 229 27.24 15.14 16.19
N PHE A 230 27.22 14.85 14.89
CA PHE A 230 28.40 14.61 14.07
C PHE A 230 28.43 15.62 12.92
N GLN A 231 29.50 16.42 12.83
CA GLN A 231 29.75 17.28 11.68
C GLN A 231 30.74 16.60 10.74
N ILE A 232 30.38 16.47 9.47
CA ILE A 232 31.32 16.11 8.41
C ILE A 232 32.30 17.28 8.24
N LYS A 233 33.59 16.97 8.15
CA LYS A 233 34.70 17.94 7.99
C LYS A 233 35.09 18.13 6.54
#